data_AF-A0A757YFM7-F1
#
_entry.id   AF-A0A757YFM7-F1
#
_cell.length_a   1.000
_cell.length_b   1.000
_cell.length_c   1.000
_cell.angle_alpha   90.00
_cell.angle_beta   90.00
_cell.angle_gamma   90.00
#
_symmetry.space_group_name_H-M   'P 1'
#
loop_
_entity.id
_entity.type
_entity.pdbx_description
1 polymer ?
#
loop_
_entity_poly.entity_id
_entity_poly.type
_entity_poly.pdbx_seq_one_letter_code
_entity_poly.pdbx_strand_id
1 'polypeptide(L)'
;EAKGMFLSDGVKIIGIAIILTLAISYGIIKLYKNQDNFKWIPGLAIFLYLLTALMIVNDVWPQINDIKMSMNESRSTIGKLIKSYFPAVIGDVAYFASTMILNDRYSNTSIIPDFNESITGKAESGNNTIVIVMGESSLFSRYSIYGYPKLTSPDLQKIFTQPKSCIVRNVHSSAPETRDSLAMTFSFSTPESDT
;
A
#
# COMPACT_ATOMS: atom_id res chain seq x y z
N GLU A 1 7.47 -13.25 -18.36
CA GLU A 1 8.81 -12.74 -18.77
C GLU A 1 9.39 -11.65 -17.87
N ALA A 2 8.61 -10.72 -17.31
CA ALA A 2 9.13 -9.65 -16.44
C ALA A 2 9.97 -10.14 -15.23
N LYS A 3 9.60 -11.25 -14.58
CA LYS A 3 10.34 -11.80 -13.42
C LYS A 3 11.82 -12.12 -13.71
N GLY A 4 12.16 -12.53 -14.93
CA GLY A 4 13.55 -12.89 -15.29
C GLY A 4 14.45 -11.67 -15.52
N MET A 5 13.90 -10.60 -16.09
CA MET A 5 14.63 -9.35 -16.35
C MET A 5 14.89 -8.58 -15.04
N PHE A 6 13.92 -8.56 -14.12
CA PHE A 6 14.05 -7.93 -12.81
C PHE A 6 15.07 -8.62 -11.87
N LEU A 7 15.23 -9.94 -11.96
CA LEU A 7 16.22 -10.67 -11.15
C LEU A 7 17.66 -10.35 -11.57
N SER A 8 17.90 -10.24 -12.88
CA SER A 8 19.22 -9.98 -13.47
C SER A 8 19.76 -8.60 -13.08
N ASP A 9 18.92 -7.56 -13.15
CA ASP A 9 19.35 -6.20 -12.87
C ASP A 9 19.45 -5.91 -11.37
N GLY A 10 18.62 -6.54 -10.54
CA GLY A 10 18.74 -6.48 -9.07
C GLY A 10 20.06 -7.04 -8.56
N VAL A 11 20.52 -8.18 -9.10
CA VAL A 11 21.80 -8.80 -8.73
C VAL A 11 22.99 -7.91 -9.11
N LYS A 12 22.94 -7.23 -10.27
CA LYS A 12 24.00 -6.29 -10.69
C LYS A 12 24.10 -5.08 -9.77
N ILE A 13 22.96 -4.49 -9.38
CA ILE A 13 22.93 -3.31 -8.49
C ILE A 13 23.46 -3.68 -7.10
N ILE A 14 23.07 -4.84 -6.57
CA ILE A 14 23.59 -5.35 -5.28
C ILE A 14 25.11 -5.56 -5.36
N GLY A 15 25.61 -6.17 -6.45
CA GLY A 15 27.04 -6.38 -6.67
C GLY A 15 27.84 -5.08 -6.69
N ILE A 16 27.37 -4.08 -7.45
CA ILE A 16 28.03 -2.76 -7.55
C ILE A 16 28.08 -2.08 -6.18
N ALA A 17 26.99 -2.15 -5.42
CA ALA A 17 26.95 -1.51 -4.11
C ALA A 17 27.85 -2.17 -3.07
N ILE A 18 27.94 -3.50 -3.05
CA ILE A 18 28.88 -4.22 -2.17
C ILE A 18 30.31 -3.81 -2.51
N ILE A 19 30.66 -3.75 -3.81
CA ILE A 19 32.00 -3.33 -4.26
C ILE A 19 32.31 -1.90 -3.84
N LEU A 20 31.38 -0.95 -4.02
CA LEU A 20 31.55 0.44 -3.59
C LEU A 20 31.70 0.54 -2.07
N THR A 21 30.92 -0.21 -1.30
CA THR A 21 30.98 -0.20 0.17
C THR A 21 32.33 -0.76 0.65
N LEU A 22 32.83 -1.82 0.02
CA LEU A 22 34.16 -2.39 0.30
C LEU A 22 35.28 -1.44 -0.10
N ALA A 23 35.17 -0.73 -1.24
CA ALA A 23 36.16 0.23 -1.68
C ALA A 23 36.24 1.46 -0.76
N ILE A 24 35.09 1.99 -0.33
CA ILE A 24 35.00 3.12 0.60
C ILE A 24 35.52 2.71 1.98
N SER A 25 35.09 1.57 2.52
CA SER A 25 35.56 1.07 3.82
C SER A 25 37.06 0.76 3.81
N TYR A 26 37.59 0.15 2.75
CA TYR A 26 39.03 -0.05 2.58
C TYR A 26 39.79 1.29 2.49
N GLY A 27 39.27 2.27 1.75
CA GLY A 27 39.84 3.61 1.65
C GLY A 27 39.90 4.31 3.00
N ILE A 28 38.82 4.24 3.79
CA ILE A 28 38.75 4.78 5.14
C ILE A 28 39.77 4.09 6.06
N ILE A 29 39.84 2.75 6.07
CA ILE A 29 40.79 1.99 6.90
C ILE A 29 42.25 2.33 6.54
N LYS A 30 42.57 2.47 5.25
CA LYS A 30 43.91 2.82 4.78
C LYS A 30 44.31 4.24 5.14
N LEU A 31 43.38 5.20 5.07
CA LEU A 31 43.59 6.58 5.52
C LEU A 31 43.76 6.64 7.05
N TYR A 32 42.98 5.84 7.78
CA TYR A 32 43.02 5.76 9.24
C TYR A 32 44.31 5.17 9.80
N LYS A 33 44.84 4.13 9.14
CA LYS A 33 46.06 3.44 9.57
C LYS A 33 47.29 4.35 9.55
N ASN A 34 47.22 5.50 8.86
CA ASN A 34 48.35 6.39 8.63
C ASN A 34 48.34 7.67 9.50
N GLN A 35 47.34 7.87 10.39
CA GLN A 35 47.27 9.05 11.27
C GLN A 35 46.76 8.73 12.68
N ASP A 36 47.64 8.85 13.67
CA ASP A 36 47.34 8.67 15.11
C ASP A 36 46.35 9.70 15.69
N ASN A 37 46.14 10.82 14.98
CA ASN A 37 45.36 11.97 15.45
C ASN A 37 43.84 11.84 15.27
N PHE A 38 43.35 10.76 14.66
CA PHE A 38 41.94 10.61 14.28
C PHE A 38 41.14 9.62 15.12
N LYS A 39 41.61 9.20 16.31
CA LYS A 39 40.93 8.20 17.17
C LYS A 39 39.47 8.53 17.56
N TRP A 40 39.02 9.77 17.34
CA TRP A 40 37.68 10.29 17.67
C TRP A 40 36.61 10.09 16.57
N ILE A 41 36.95 9.88 15.29
CA ILE A 41 35.92 9.67 14.25
C ILE A 41 35.06 8.42 14.45
N PRO A 42 35.53 7.25 14.95
CA PRO A 42 34.61 6.14 15.23
C PRO A 42 33.57 6.51 16.29
N GLY A 43 33.98 7.24 17.35
CA GLY A 43 33.04 7.76 18.36
C GLY A 43 32.05 8.76 17.78
N LEU A 44 32.52 9.67 16.92
CA LEU A 44 31.67 10.63 16.22
C LEU A 44 30.68 9.94 15.27
N ALA A 45 31.11 8.92 14.53
CA ALA A 45 30.27 8.17 13.61
C ALA A 45 29.17 7.40 14.36
N ILE A 46 29.51 6.78 15.50
CA ILE A 46 28.53 6.13 16.38
C ILE A 46 27.53 7.15 16.91
N PHE A 47 27.99 8.32 17.37
CA PHE A 47 27.13 9.39 17.87
C PHE A 47 26.16 9.89 16.78
N LEU A 48 26.66 10.14 15.57
CA LEU A 48 25.83 10.57 14.44
C LEU A 48 24.82 9.49 14.05
N TYR A 49 25.21 8.22 14.03
CA TYR A 49 24.29 7.11 13.77
C TYR A 49 23.16 7.05 14.82
N LEU A 50 23.52 7.18 16.10
CA LEU A 50 22.56 7.16 17.20
C LEU A 50 21.60 8.37 17.13
N LEU A 51 22.11 9.56 16.79
CA LEU A 51 21.30 10.75 16.57
C LEU A 51 20.31 10.55 15.42
N THR A 52 20.76 10.02 14.27
CA THR A 52 19.86 9.73 13.15
C THR A 52 18.81 8.67 13.49
N ALA A 53 19.18 7.63 14.26
CA ALA A 53 18.24 6.61 14.71
C ALA A 53 17.15 7.21 15.63
N LEU A 54 17.52 8.12 16.54
CA LEU A 54 16.57 8.83 17.39
C LEU A 54 15.61 9.71 16.59
N MET A 55 16.10 10.42 15.57
CA MET A 55 15.24 11.23 14.70
C MET A 55 14.24 10.38 13.92
N ILE A 56 14.68 9.23 13.38
CA ILE A 56 13.79 8.29 12.68
C ILE A 56 12.73 7.74 13.63
N VAL A 57 13.11 7.34 14.85
CA VAL A 57 12.14 6.84 15.85
C VAL A 57 11.11 7.92 16.19
N ASN A 58 11.54 9.18 16.37
CA ASN A 58 10.64 10.28 16.67
C ASN A 58 9.65 10.57 15.51
N ASP A 59 10.07 10.37 14.27
CA ASP A 59 9.22 10.57 13.07
C ASP A 59 8.25 9.39 12.82
N VAL A 60 8.69 8.16 13.11
CA VAL A 60 7.89 6.93 12.93
C VAL A 60 6.89 6.73 14.08
N TRP A 61 7.24 7.09 15.31
CA TRP A 61 6.39 6.89 16.49
C TRP A 61 4.94 7.37 16.34
N PRO A 62 4.65 8.59 15.86
CA PRO A 62 3.28 9.05 15.67
C PRO A 62 2.52 8.30 14.56
N GLN A 63 3.23 7.70 13.60
CA GLN A 63 2.66 7.03 12.42
C GLN A 63 2.56 5.51 12.58
N ILE A 64 2.86 4.96 13.77
CA ILE A 64 3.01 3.52 13.96
C ILE A 64 1.71 2.73 13.69
N ASN A 65 0.56 3.34 13.98
CA ASN A 65 -0.75 2.72 13.72
C ASN A 65 -1.07 2.66 12.22
N ASP A 66 -0.77 3.72 11.48
CA ASP A 66 -0.96 3.79 10.03
C ASP A 66 0.00 2.84 9.30
N ILE A 67 1.25 2.76 9.76
CA ILE A 67 2.24 1.80 9.28
C ILE A 67 1.76 0.37 9.55
N LYS A 68 1.23 0.08 10.75
CA LYS A 68 0.70 -1.24 11.10
C LYS A 68 -0.49 -1.63 10.21
N MET A 69 -1.39 -0.69 9.94
CA MET A 69 -2.53 -0.90 9.03
C MET A 69 -2.05 -1.15 7.60
N SER A 70 -1.14 -0.31 7.10
CA SER A 70 -0.57 -0.46 5.76
C SER A 70 0.28 -1.73 5.59
N MET A 71 0.96 -2.20 6.65
CA MET A 71 1.67 -3.48 6.67
C MET A 71 0.73 -4.68 6.62
N ASN A 72 -0.48 -4.56 7.17
CA ASN A 72 -1.52 -5.59 7.07
C ASN A 72 -2.08 -5.68 5.63
N GLU A 73 -2.09 -4.57 4.91
CA GLU A 73 -2.58 -4.48 3.53
C GLU A 73 -1.55 -4.91 2.49
N SER A 74 -0.32 -4.40 2.58
CA SER A 74 0.79 -4.80 1.74
C SER A 74 2.04 -4.86 2.59
N ARG A 75 2.51 -6.08 2.82
CA ARG A 75 3.75 -6.31 3.57
C ARG A 75 4.96 -5.59 2.93
N SER A 76 4.90 -5.22 1.64
CA SER A 76 5.90 -4.36 0.96
C SER A 76 6.04 -2.93 1.52
N THR A 77 5.09 -2.48 2.35
CA THR A 77 5.14 -1.17 3.01
C THR A 77 6.38 -1.00 3.89
N ILE A 78 6.86 -2.06 4.53
CA ILE A 78 8.11 -2.02 5.32
C ILE A 78 9.29 -1.61 4.41
N GLY A 79 9.37 -2.19 3.21
CA GLY A 79 10.41 -1.85 2.26
C GLY A 79 10.33 -0.42 1.77
N LYS A 80 9.11 0.11 1.55
CA LYS A 80 8.90 1.51 1.17
C LYS A 80 9.33 2.46 2.31
N LEU A 81 9.02 2.10 3.55
CA LEU A 81 9.40 2.87 4.73
C LEU A 81 10.93 2.92 4.88
N ILE A 82 11.60 1.76 4.79
CA ILE A 82 13.07 1.67 4.87
C ILE A 82 13.71 2.46 3.71
N LYS A 83 13.14 2.40 2.50
CA LYS A 83 13.59 3.20 1.35
C LYS A 83 13.45 4.71 1.58
N SER A 84 12.40 5.15 2.28
CA SER A 84 12.20 6.57 2.58
C SER A 84 13.27 7.13 3.52
N TYR A 85 13.68 6.37 4.53
CA TYR A 85 14.70 6.82 5.50
C TYR A 85 16.13 6.54 5.07
N PHE A 86 16.34 5.51 4.25
CA PHE A 86 17.65 5.13 3.74
C PHE A 86 17.64 5.10 2.21
N PRO A 87 17.45 6.25 1.52
CA PRO A 87 17.27 6.31 0.07
C PRO A 87 18.49 5.87 -0.75
N ALA A 88 19.59 5.55 -0.08
CA ALA A 88 20.75 4.91 -0.68
C ALA A 88 20.49 3.40 -0.91
N VAL A 89 21.53 2.69 -1.32
CA VAL A 89 21.49 1.25 -1.65
C VAL A 89 20.74 0.41 -0.61
N ILE A 90 20.93 0.68 0.69
CA ILE A 90 20.32 -0.10 1.77
C ILE A 90 18.79 -0.08 1.66
N GLY A 91 18.19 1.08 1.33
CA GLY A 91 16.74 1.21 1.16
C GLY A 91 16.23 0.52 -0.09
N ASP A 92 16.97 0.59 -1.20
CA ASP A 92 16.61 -0.14 -2.41
C ASP A 92 16.66 -1.66 -2.19
N VAL A 93 17.72 -2.17 -1.54
CA VAL A 93 17.86 -3.60 -1.20
C VAL A 93 16.75 -4.05 -0.25
N ALA A 94 16.45 -3.25 0.78
CA ALA A 94 15.37 -3.55 1.72
C ALA A 94 14.00 -3.54 1.02
N TYR A 95 13.76 -2.58 0.11
CA TYR A 95 12.55 -2.54 -0.71
C TYR A 95 12.41 -3.80 -1.55
N PHE A 96 13.44 -4.15 -2.34
CA PHE A 96 13.41 -5.33 -3.19
C PHE A 96 13.24 -6.63 -2.38
N ALA A 97 14.01 -6.81 -1.30
CA ALA A 97 13.87 -7.95 -0.41
C ALA A 97 12.45 -8.06 0.15
N SER A 98 11.86 -6.94 0.60
CA SER A 98 10.49 -6.91 1.10
C SER A 98 9.48 -7.32 0.02
N THR A 99 9.63 -6.85 -1.21
CA THR A 99 8.71 -7.19 -2.31
C THR A 99 8.84 -8.63 -2.79
N MET A 100 10.03 -9.23 -2.65
CA MET A 100 10.27 -10.63 -3.04
C MET A 100 9.83 -11.63 -1.96
N ILE A 101 10.08 -11.31 -0.69
CA ILE A 101 9.78 -12.20 0.44
C ILE A 101 8.30 -12.12 0.81
N LEU A 102 7.71 -10.93 0.66
CA LEU A 102 6.38 -10.67 1.20
C LEU A 102 5.34 -10.83 0.09
N ASN A 103 4.63 -11.95 0.18
CA ASN A 103 3.59 -12.34 -0.75
C ASN A 103 2.48 -11.26 -0.79
N ASP A 104 2.12 -10.83 -2.00
CA ASP A 104 0.94 -9.99 -2.19
C ASP A 104 -0.30 -10.83 -1.86
N ARG A 105 -1.15 -10.36 -0.94
CA ARG A 105 -2.38 -11.08 -0.57
C ARG A 105 -3.31 -11.29 -1.77
N TYR A 106 -3.14 -10.49 -2.83
CA TYR A 106 -3.89 -10.55 -4.08
C TYR A 106 -3.23 -11.38 -5.18
N SER A 107 -2.08 -12.02 -4.93
CA SER A 107 -1.39 -12.82 -5.95
C SER A 107 -2.08 -14.15 -6.25
N ASN A 108 -3.03 -14.57 -5.40
CA ASN A 108 -3.75 -15.82 -5.58
C ASN A 108 -4.89 -15.64 -6.60
N THR A 109 -4.65 -16.10 -7.83
CA THR A 109 -5.66 -16.11 -8.90
C THR A 109 -6.38 -17.45 -8.95
N SER A 110 -6.85 -17.95 -7.81
CA SER A 110 -7.62 -19.20 -7.78
C SER A 110 -8.85 -19.07 -8.66
N ILE A 111 -8.96 -19.96 -9.65
CA ILE A 111 -10.07 -20.00 -10.59
C ILE A 111 -11.28 -20.56 -9.84
N ILE A 112 -12.42 -19.86 -9.87
CA ILE A 112 -13.69 -20.36 -9.31
C ILE A 112 -14.12 -21.55 -10.18
N PRO A 113 -14.23 -22.77 -9.63
CA PRO A 113 -14.45 -23.97 -10.44
C PRO A 113 -15.89 -24.10 -10.94
N ASP A 114 -16.89 -23.66 -10.15
CA ASP A 114 -18.30 -23.83 -10.49
C ASP A 114 -19.12 -22.56 -10.21
N PHE A 115 -19.90 -22.11 -11.20
CA PHE A 115 -20.83 -21.00 -11.07
C PHE A 115 -22.18 -21.50 -10.54
N ASN A 116 -22.83 -20.71 -9.68
CA ASN A 116 -24.18 -21.00 -9.17
C ASN A 116 -25.20 -21.08 -10.32
N GLU A 117 -26.23 -21.92 -10.19
CA GLU A 117 -27.35 -22.05 -11.14
C GLU A 117 -28.07 -20.71 -11.43
N SER A 118 -27.99 -19.74 -10.52
CA SER A 118 -28.51 -18.39 -10.72
C SER A 118 -27.73 -17.59 -11.78
N ILE A 119 -26.49 -18.00 -12.09
CA ILE A 119 -25.63 -17.40 -13.13
C ILE A 119 -25.74 -18.19 -14.45
N THR A 120 -25.92 -19.51 -14.37
CA THR A 120 -26.00 -20.41 -15.54
C THR A 120 -27.43 -20.72 -16.00
N GLY A 121 -28.43 -20.32 -15.23
CA GLY A 121 -29.85 -20.49 -15.53
C GLY A 121 -30.30 -19.70 -16.76
N LYS A 122 -31.37 -20.17 -17.40
CA LYS A 122 -31.99 -19.46 -18.53
C LYS A 122 -32.58 -18.14 -18.02
N ALA A 123 -31.99 -17.03 -18.42
CA ALA A 123 -32.57 -15.71 -18.21
C ALA A 123 -33.94 -15.61 -18.89
N GLU A 124 -34.92 -15.01 -18.21
CA GLU A 124 -36.17 -14.61 -18.85
C GLU A 124 -35.88 -13.65 -20.02
N SER A 125 -36.67 -13.74 -21.10
CA SER A 125 -36.40 -13.10 -22.40
C SER A 125 -36.66 -11.58 -22.43
N GLY A 126 -36.08 -10.83 -21.50
CA GLY A 126 -36.13 -9.37 -21.43
C GLY A 126 -34.73 -8.77 -21.43
N ASN A 127 -34.48 -7.80 -22.31
CA ASN A 127 -33.25 -7.03 -22.31
C ASN A 127 -33.25 -6.06 -21.12
N ASN A 128 -32.67 -6.47 -20.00
CA ASN A 128 -32.48 -5.61 -18.83
C ASN A 128 -31.10 -4.91 -18.92
N THR A 129 -31.10 -3.57 -18.93
CA THR A 129 -29.86 -2.79 -18.83
C THR A 129 -29.63 -2.39 -17.38
N ILE A 130 -28.50 -2.81 -16.81
CA ILE A 130 -28.10 -2.49 -15.43
C ILE A 130 -26.86 -1.59 -15.51
N VAL A 131 -26.91 -0.44 -14.84
CA VAL A 131 -25.78 0.50 -14.72
C VAL A 131 -25.38 0.58 -13.26
N ILE A 132 -24.11 0.27 -12.97
CA ILE A 132 -23.53 0.38 -11.63
C ILE A 132 -22.57 1.57 -11.64
N VAL A 133 -22.79 2.53 -10.75
CA VAL A 133 -21.93 3.71 -10.59
C VAL A 133 -21.15 3.55 -9.30
N MET A 134 -19.82 3.43 -9.42
CA MET A 134 -18.91 3.39 -8.28
C MET A 134 -18.40 4.79 -8.00
N GLY A 135 -18.77 5.34 -6.84
CA GLY A 135 -18.21 6.60 -6.36
C GLY A 135 -16.78 6.45 -5.85
N GLU A 136 -16.08 7.56 -5.71
CA GLU A 136 -14.73 7.63 -5.14
C GLU A 136 -14.71 8.69 -4.05
N SER A 137 -14.12 8.38 -2.89
CA SER A 137 -13.84 9.31 -1.80
C SER A 137 -15.01 10.23 -1.41
N SER A 138 -16.23 9.71 -1.45
CA SER A 138 -17.43 10.52 -1.18
C SER A 138 -18.14 10.11 0.10
N LEU A 139 -18.27 11.07 1.03
CA LEU A 139 -18.81 10.85 2.36
C LEU A 139 -20.29 11.23 2.42
N PHE A 140 -21.15 10.30 2.87
CA PHE A 140 -22.60 10.50 2.93
C PHE A 140 -23.02 11.79 3.67
N SER A 141 -22.31 12.17 4.73
CA SER A 141 -22.62 13.35 5.56
C SER A 141 -22.38 14.69 4.85
N ARG A 142 -21.76 14.69 3.67
CA ARG A 142 -21.53 15.87 2.83
C ARG A 142 -22.58 16.06 1.73
N TYR A 143 -23.54 15.15 1.58
CA TYR A 143 -24.60 15.29 0.59
C TYR A 143 -25.85 15.93 1.19
N SER A 144 -26.42 16.92 0.49
CA SER A 144 -27.68 17.57 0.89
C SER A 144 -28.84 16.59 0.98
N ILE A 145 -28.84 15.54 0.15
CA ILE A 145 -29.87 14.49 0.16
C ILE A 145 -29.91 13.70 1.47
N TYR A 146 -28.79 13.65 2.20
CA TYR A 146 -28.68 13.03 3.53
C TYR A 146 -28.81 14.04 4.68
N GLY A 147 -29.07 15.33 4.39
CA GLY A 147 -29.30 16.37 5.40
C GLY A 147 -28.15 17.36 5.58
N TYR A 148 -27.14 17.37 4.71
CA TYR A 148 -26.10 18.40 4.75
C TYR A 148 -26.72 19.80 4.47
N PRO A 149 -26.40 20.84 5.26
CA PRO A 149 -27.09 22.13 5.20
C PRO A 149 -26.86 22.92 3.91
N LYS A 150 -25.78 22.64 3.16
CA LYS A 150 -25.54 23.24 1.84
C LYS A 150 -26.04 22.31 0.75
N LEU A 151 -26.62 22.87 -0.30
CA LEU A 151 -27.06 22.14 -1.49
C LEU A 151 -25.86 21.67 -2.32
N THR A 152 -25.31 20.50 -1.98
CA THR A 152 -24.09 19.95 -2.61
C THR A 152 -24.38 19.07 -3.82
N SER A 153 -25.59 18.52 -3.94
CA SER A 153 -25.91 17.54 -4.99
C SER A 153 -27.34 17.74 -5.56
N PRO A 154 -27.63 18.89 -6.21
CA PRO A 154 -28.98 19.24 -6.64
C PRO A 154 -29.55 18.26 -7.67
N ASP A 155 -28.76 17.79 -8.64
CA ASP A 155 -29.28 16.90 -9.68
C ASP A 155 -29.48 15.46 -9.17
N LEU A 156 -28.60 14.99 -8.29
CA LEU A 156 -28.81 13.74 -7.54
C LEU A 156 -30.11 13.81 -6.72
N GLN A 157 -30.35 14.94 -6.05
CA GLN A 157 -31.58 15.14 -5.29
C GLN A 157 -32.82 15.10 -6.19
N LYS A 158 -32.78 15.69 -7.39
CA LYS A 158 -33.87 15.58 -8.37
C LYS A 158 -34.11 14.14 -8.81
N ILE A 159 -33.07 13.39 -9.13
CA ILE A 159 -33.19 11.99 -9.59
C ILE A 159 -33.78 11.11 -8.48
N PHE A 160 -33.26 11.22 -7.27
CA PHE A 160 -33.61 10.35 -6.14
C PHE A 160 -34.82 10.84 -5.32
N THR A 161 -35.57 11.81 -5.85
CA THR A 161 -36.90 12.19 -5.34
C THR A 161 -38.03 11.79 -6.30
N GLN A 162 -37.71 11.17 -7.44
CA GLN A 162 -38.69 10.71 -8.41
C GLN A 162 -39.39 9.42 -7.95
N PRO A 163 -40.60 9.12 -8.45
CA PRO A 163 -41.24 7.83 -8.24
C PRO A 163 -40.33 6.69 -8.71
N LYS A 164 -40.28 5.60 -7.94
CA LYS A 164 -39.40 4.43 -8.16
C LYS A 164 -37.91 4.65 -7.90
N SER A 165 -37.53 5.76 -7.28
CA SER A 165 -36.19 5.92 -6.71
C SER A 165 -36.16 5.51 -5.23
N CYS A 166 -35.01 5.05 -4.75
CA CYS A 166 -34.80 4.68 -3.36
C CYS A 166 -33.47 5.25 -2.86
N ILE A 167 -33.49 5.87 -1.68
CA ILE A 167 -32.30 6.32 -0.98
C ILE A 167 -32.10 5.40 0.22
N VAL A 168 -30.98 4.68 0.24
CA VAL A 168 -30.61 3.85 1.39
C VAL A 168 -29.85 4.72 2.39
N ARG A 169 -30.23 4.64 3.66
CA ARG A 169 -29.57 5.31 4.79
C ARG A 169 -28.74 4.29 5.56
N ASN A 170 -27.73 4.76 6.29
CA ASN A 170 -26.87 3.94 7.15
C ASN A 170 -26.09 2.85 6.38
N VAL A 171 -25.49 3.24 5.25
CA VAL A 171 -24.59 2.38 4.48
C VAL A 171 -23.16 2.71 4.87
N HIS A 172 -22.35 1.66 5.06
CA HIS A 172 -20.92 1.75 5.32
C HIS A 172 -20.17 1.03 4.20
N SER A 173 -19.01 1.54 3.79
CA SER A 173 -18.16 0.84 2.83
C SER A 173 -17.54 -0.39 3.48
N SER A 174 -17.26 -1.42 2.67
CA SER A 174 -16.56 -2.63 3.15
C SER A 174 -15.13 -2.34 3.61
N ALA A 175 -14.50 -1.30 3.05
CA ALA A 175 -13.20 -0.79 3.48
C ALA A 175 -13.09 0.73 3.21
N PRO A 176 -12.14 1.42 3.88
CA PRO A 176 -11.86 2.83 3.62
C PRO A 176 -11.04 3.08 2.34
N GLU A 177 -10.35 2.06 1.82
CA GLU A 177 -9.46 2.15 0.65
C GLU A 177 -10.09 1.55 -0.60
N THR A 178 -9.92 2.20 -1.76
CA THR A 178 -10.57 1.82 -3.03
C THR A 178 -10.23 0.39 -3.46
N ARG A 179 -8.96 -0.01 -3.38
CA ARG A 179 -8.52 -1.36 -3.79
C ARG A 179 -9.27 -2.46 -3.04
N ASP A 180 -9.39 -2.29 -1.73
CA ASP A 180 -9.97 -3.27 -0.83
C ASP A 180 -11.51 -3.21 -0.90
N SER A 181 -12.08 -2.01 -0.94
CA SER A 181 -13.53 -1.80 -1.03
C SER A 181 -14.10 -2.35 -2.34
N LEU A 182 -13.43 -2.14 -3.48
CA LEU A 182 -13.88 -2.66 -4.77
C LEU A 182 -13.87 -4.19 -4.80
N ALA A 183 -12.77 -4.80 -4.35
CA ALA A 183 -12.65 -6.26 -4.31
C ALA A 183 -13.76 -6.88 -3.46
N MET A 184 -13.99 -6.34 -2.25
CA MET A 184 -15.04 -6.85 -1.36
C MET A 184 -16.46 -6.61 -1.91
N THR A 185 -16.75 -5.43 -2.47
CA THR A 185 -18.08 -5.07 -2.97
C THR A 185 -18.58 -6.04 -4.06
N PHE A 186 -17.68 -6.57 -4.89
CA PHE A 186 -18.02 -7.51 -5.96
C PHE A 186 -17.67 -8.97 -5.63
N SER A 187 -17.23 -9.23 -4.40
CA SER A 187 -16.97 -10.58 -3.94
C SER A 187 -18.17 -11.15 -3.19
N PHE A 188 -18.20 -12.47 -3.06
CA PHE A 188 -19.04 -13.14 -2.06
C PHE A 188 -18.42 -13.12 -0.66
N SER A 189 -17.24 -12.51 -0.50
CA SER A 189 -16.55 -12.36 0.78
C SER A 189 -17.14 -11.17 1.54
N THR A 190 -17.35 -11.35 2.84
CA THR A 190 -17.72 -10.26 3.74
C THR A 190 -16.51 -9.86 4.59
N PRO A 191 -16.50 -8.67 5.22
CA PRO A 191 -15.42 -8.29 6.14
C PRO A 191 -15.17 -9.32 7.27
N GLU A 192 -16.20 -10.07 7.65
CA GLU A 192 -16.13 -11.16 8.64
C GLU A 192 -15.57 -12.48 8.08
N SER A 193 -15.39 -12.60 6.77
CA SER A 193 -14.86 -13.81 6.12
C SER A 193 -13.34 -13.94 6.26
N ASP A 194 -12.64 -12.84 6.58
CA ASP A 194 -11.18 -12.77 6.73
C ASP A 194 -10.71 -12.87 8.20
N THR A 195 -11.60 -13.20 9.16
CA THR A 195 -11.26 -13.44 10.58
C THR A 195 -10.93 -14.90 10.87
#